data_AF-A0A964FE25-F1
#
_entry.id   AF-A0A964FE25-F1
#
_cell.length_a   1.000
_cell.length_b   1.000
_cell.length_c   1.000
_cell.angle_alpha   90.00
_cell.angle_beta   90.00
_cell.angle_gamma   90.00
#
_symmetry.space_group_name_H-M   'P 1'
#
loop_
_entity.id
_entity.type
_entity.pdbx_description
1 polymer ?
#
loop_
_entity_poly.entity_id
_entity_poly.type
_entity_poly.pdbx_seq_one_letter_code
_entity_poly.pdbx_strand_id
1 'polypeptide(L)'
;MSDWTRRTFLAATGAGLAACTSHPTGLTETPAQAIDANVQAALDQLYATVPGTAELGARSEGILVIPRIRKLGFWVSGAYGEGALLIGPAIVEYYSMSLAGFGFTFGAQEFNQALFFLTADALQSFRVADGWELGVDAAVALPRRGVAAGLSSGQINRPIQEVVWGQRGLIADASLVGAKYSRIIR
;
A
#
# COMPACT_ATOMS: atom_id res chain seq x y z
N MET A 1 -32.96 -56.98 -31.60
CA MET A 1 -32.20 -58.18 -31.99
C MET A 1 -31.62 -57.92 -33.37
N SER A 2 -30.39 -58.39 -33.60
CA SER A 2 -29.55 -58.22 -34.79
C SER A 2 -28.67 -56.95 -34.85
N ASP A 3 -27.73 -56.90 -33.92
CA ASP A 3 -26.28 -57.03 -34.16
C ASP A 3 -25.67 -56.44 -35.45
N TRP A 4 -24.80 -55.43 -35.28
CA TRP A 4 -23.73 -55.15 -36.24
C TRP A 4 -22.35 -55.24 -35.59
N THR A 5 -21.72 -56.38 -35.86
CA THR A 5 -20.32 -56.81 -35.75
C THR A 5 -19.33 -55.71 -36.18
N ARG A 6 -18.50 -55.18 -35.28
CA ARG A 6 -17.10 -55.56 -34.97
C ARG A 6 -16.15 -55.72 -36.17
N ARG A 7 -15.10 -54.87 -36.15
CA ARG A 7 -13.68 -55.08 -36.52
C ARG A 7 -13.19 -54.55 -37.87
N THR A 8 -12.15 -53.69 -37.70
CA THR A 8 -10.90 -53.56 -38.51
C THR A 8 -11.04 -52.91 -39.90
N PHE A 9 -10.20 -51.96 -40.34
CA PHE A 9 -8.75 -51.87 -40.20
C PHE A 9 -8.23 -50.49 -40.71
N LEU A 10 -7.07 -50.06 -40.19
CA LEU A 10 -6.05 -49.13 -40.76
C LEU A 10 -6.20 -47.60 -40.67
N ALA A 11 -5.53 -47.06 -39.65
CA ALA A 11 -4.39 -46.15 -39.73
C ALA A 11 -4.28 -45.24 -40.98
N ALA A 12 -4.56 -43.95 -40.80
CA ALA A 12 -3.99 -42.88 -41.60
C ALA A 12 -3.17 -41.95 -40.70
N THR A 13 -1.88 -41.92 -40.99
CA THR A 13 -0.83 -41.05 -40.45
C THR A 13 -1.21 -39.57 -40.54
N GLY A 14 -1.26 -38.89 -39.40
CA GLY A 14 -1.33 -37.44 -39.30
C GLY A 14 -0.37 -36.97 -38.22
N ALA A 15 0.84 -36.58 -38.62
CA ALA A 15 1.77 -35.85 -37.76
C ALA A 15 1.20 -34.45 -37.50
N GLY A 16 0.30 -34.35 -36.53
CA GLY A 16 -0.19 -33.08 -36.00
C GLY A 16 0.80 -32.58 -34.95
N LEU A 17 1.42 -31.44 -35.24
CA LEU A 17 2.29 -30.70 -34.33
C LEU A 17 1.67 -30.64 -32.92
N ALA A 18 2.34 -31.27 -31.96
CA ALA A 18 2.03 -31.08 -30.55
C ALA A 18 2.28 -29.61 -30.23
N ALA A 19 1.21 -28.82 -30.22
CA ALA A 19 1.25 -27.47 -29.70
C ALA A 19 1.68 -27.57 -28.23
N CYS A 20 2.91 -27.16 -27.95
CA CYS A 20 3.39 -26.92 -26.60
C CYS A 20 2.53 -25.80 -26.03
N THR A 21 1.40 -26.15 -25.42
CA THR A 21 0.69 -25.27 -24.49
C THR A 21 1.58 -25.18 -23.25
N SER A 22 2.59 -24.33 -23.34
CA SER A 22 3.29 -23.78 -22.20
C SER A 22 2.26 -23.00 -21.40
N HIS A 23 1.53 -23.71 -20.54
CA HIS A 23 0.83 -23.08 -19.44
C HIS A 23 1.93 -22.42 -18.61
N PRO A 24 1.96 -21.08 -18.47
CA PRO A 24 2.86 -20.48 -17.50
C PRO A 24 2.42 -21.02 -16.15
N THR A 25 3.24 -21.94 -15.63
CA THR A 25 3.12 -22.46 -14.28
C THR A 25 3.30 -21.26 -13.36
N GLY A 26 2.35 -21.08 -12.44
CA GLY A 26 2.16 -19.86 -11.66
C GLY A 26 3.46 -19.21 -11.23
N LEU A 27 3.65 -17.96 -11.65
CA LEU A 27 4.69 -17.10 -11.12
C LEU A 27 4.37 -16.95 -9.63
N THR A 28 5.13 -17.60 -8.76
CA THR A 28 5.11 -17.30 -7.33
C THR A 28 5.52 -15.84 -7.21
N GLU A 29 4.56 -14.96 -6.93
CA GLU A 29 4.84 -13.54 -6.69
C GLU A 29 5.90 -13.45 -5.59
N THR A 30 7.00 -12.81 -5.89
CA THR A 30 8.01 -12.50 -4.87
C THR A 30 7.38 -11.54 -3.84
N PRO A 31 7.82 -11.55 -2.58
CA PRO A 31 7.31 -10.61 -1.57
C PRO A 31 7.40 -9.14 -2.01
N ALA A 32 8.44 -8.77 -2.78
CA ALA A 32 8.58 -7.43 -3.35
C ALA A 32 7.50 -7.11 -4.39
N GLN A 33 7.22 -8.04 -5.32
CA GLN A 33 6.15 -7.87 -6.32
C GLN A 33 4.77 -7.71 -5.67
N ALA A 34 4.52 -8.43 -4.57
CA ALA A 34 3.29 -8.27 -3.81
C ALA A 34 3.19 -6.89 -3.15
N ILE A 35 4.29 -6.34 -2.63
CA ILE A 35 4.32 -4.97 -2.09
C ILE A 35 4.06 -3.96 -3.21
N ASP A 36 4.73 -4.10 -4.36
CA ASP A 36 4.55 -3.20 -5.51
C ASP A 36 3.09 -3.14 -5.96
N ALA A 37 2.46 -4.31 -6.13
CA ALA A 37 1.07 -4.40 -6.55
C ALA A 37 0.11 -3.74 -5.53
N ASN A 38 0.33 -3.98 -4.23
CA ASN A 38 -0.48 -3.37 -3.18
C ASN A 38 -0.28 -1.86 -3.08
N VAL A 39 0.96 -1.37 -3.26
CA VAL A 39 1.30 0.05 -3.25
C VAL A 39 0.63 0.77 -4.41
N GLN A 40 0.73 0.22 -5.63
CA GLN A 40 0.09 0.82 -6.80
C GLN A 40 -1.44 0.85 -6.65
N ALA A 41 -2.05 -0.27 -6.26
CA ALA A 41 -3.50 -0.32 -6.04
C ALA A 41 -3.97 0.67 -4.97
N ALA A 42 -3.20 0.84 -3.90
CA ALA A 42 -3.53 1.79 -2.84
C ALA A 42 -3.34 3.26 -3.29
N LEU A 43 -2.30 3.55 -4.07
CA LEU A 43 -2.04 4.89 -4.61
C LEU A 43 -3.12 5.29 -5.64
N ASP A 44 -3.53 4.37 -6.51
CA ASP A 44 -4.64 4.58 -7.44
C ASP A 44 -5.94 4.85 -6.69
N GLN A 45 -6.21 4.06 -5.63
CA GLN A 45 -7.36 4.30 -4.76
C GLN A 45 -7.29 5.66 -4.07
N LEU A 46 -6.11 6.08 -3.60
CA LEU A 46 -5.91 7.36 -2.93
C LEU A 46 -6.31 8.51 -3.86
N TYR A 47 -5.75 8.55 -5.06
CA TYR A 47 -6.04 9.59 -6.05
C TYR A 47 -7.50 9.57 -6.52
N ALA A 48 -8.12 8.39 -6.58
CA ALA A 48 -9.53 8.28 -6.95
C ALA A 48 -10.50 8.71 -5.84
N THR A 49 -10.12 8.58 -4.56
CA THR A 49 -11.05 8.73 -3.44
C THR A 49 -10.82 9.95 -2.55
N VAL A 50 -9.62 10.53 -2.58
CA VAL A 50 -9.25 11.68 -1.74
C VAL A 50 -8.91 12.88 -2.63
N PRO A 51 -9.81 13.86 -2.77
CA PRO A 51 -9.58 15.04 -3.60
C PRO A 51 -8.31 15.80 -3.22
N GLY A 52 -7.59 16.33 -4.21
CA GLY A 52 -6.38 17.12 -4.00
C GLY A 52 -5.09 16.31 -3.82
N THR A 53 -5.19 14.98 -3.67
CA THR A 53 -4.01 14.14 -3.42
C THR A 53 -3.18 13.90 -4.68
N ALA A 54 -3.78 13.92 -5.87
CA ALA A 54 -3.05 13.84 -7.13
C ALA A 54 -2.15 15.08 -7.33
N GLU A 55 -2.67 16.27 -7.05
CA GLU A 55 -1.91 17.52 -7.08
C GLU A 55 -0.84 17.56 -5.99
N LEU A 56 -1.14 17.01 -4.81
CA LEU A 56 -0.18 16.88 -3.72
C LEU A 56 0.98 15.95 -4.10
N GLY A 57 0.68 14.81 -4.70
CA GLY A 57 1.67 13.86 -5.21
C GLY A 57 2.56 14.49 -6.27
N ALA A 58 1.99 15.26 -7.19
CA ALA A 58 2.75 15.98 -8.22
C ALA A 58 3.70 17.05 -7.67
N ARG A 59 3.43 17.58 -6.47
CA ARG A 59 4.27 18.58 -5.78
C ARG A 59 5.25 17.96 -4.78
N SER A 60 5.13 16.68 -4.50
CA SER A 60 5.98 15.99 -3.55
C SER A 60 7.29 15.55 -4.20
N GLU A 61 8.37 15.61 -3.43
CA GLU A 61 9.69 15.07 -3.78
C GLU A 61 9.71 13.54 -3.70
N GLY A 62 8.81 12.97 -2.88
CA GLY A 62 8.59 11.55 -2.78
C GLY A 62 7.31 11.22 -2.00
N ILE A 63 6.83 9.99 -2.17
CA ILE A 63 5.62 9.49 -1.52
C ILE A 63 5.93 8.13 -0.91
N LEU A 64 5.84 8.01 0.41
CA LEU A 64 5.83 6.70 1.06
C LEU A 64 4.40 6.20 1.15
N VAL A 65 4.10 5.06 0.55
CA VAL A 65 2.76 4.45 0.61
C VAL A 65 2.85 3.15 1.39
N ILE A 66 2.11 3.06 2.50
CA ILE A 66 1.97 1.85 3.29
C ILE A 66 0.51 1.34 3.17
N PRO A 67 0.25 0.39 2.27
CA PRO A 67 -1.07 -0.21 2.12
C PRO A 67 -1.39 -1.20 3.24
N ARG A 68 -2.69 -1.42 3.48
CA ARG A 68 -3.23 -2.50 4.33
C ARG A 68 -2.57 -2.58 5.72
N ILE A 69 -2.36 -1.42 6.34
CA ILE A 69 -1.90 -1.34 7.74
C ILE A 69 -2.95 -2.02 8.59
N ARG A 70 -2.53 -3.02 9.36
CA ARG A 70 -3.38 -3.74 10.29
C ARG A 70 -3.09 -3.26 11.69
N LYS A 71 -4.09 -2.67 12.33
CA LYS A 71 -4.05 -2.25 13.74
C LYS A 71 -4.93 -3.20 14.55
N LEU A 72 -4.34 -3.83 15.56
CA LEU A 72 -5.00 -4.79 16.44
C LEU A 72 -4.81 -4.35 17.88
N GLY A 73 -5.84 -4.47 18.72
CA GLY A 73 -5.69 -4.17 20.13
C GLY A 73 -6.83 -4.65 21.02
N PHE A 74 -6.53 -4.70 22.33
CA PHE A 74 -7.53 -4.74 23.40
C PHE A 74 -7.03 -3.90 24.60
N TRP A 75 -5.93 -4.33 25.23
CA TRP A 75 -5.21 -3.60 26.29
C TRP A 75 -3.86 -3.03 25.81
N VAL A 76 -3.14 -3.83 25.03
CA VAL A 76 -2.00 -3.41 24.23
C VAL A 76 -2.47 -3.40 22.78
N SER A 77 -2.11 -2.36 22.05
CA SER A 77 -2.40 -2.23 20.64
C SER A 77 -1.11 -2.18 19.84
N GLY A 78 -1.14 -2.78 18.66
CA GLY A 78 -0.05 -2.74 17.70
C GLY A 78 -0.57 -2.49 16.30
N ALA A 79 0.22 -1.82 15.48
CA ALA A 79 -0.03 -1.71 14.04
C ALA A 79 1.20 -2.17 13.25
N TYR A 80 0.96 -2.81 12.11
CA TYR A 80 2.01 -3.20 11.19
C TYR A 80 1.56 -3.06 9.73
N GLY A 81 2.49 -2.65 8.86
CA GLY A 81 2.31 -2.64 7.41
C GLY A 81 3.66 -2.65 6.69
N GLU A 82 3.66 -3.07 5.43
CA GLU A 82 4.81 -2.97 4.53
C GLU A 82 4.39 -2.18 3.30
N GLY A 83 5.31 -1.38 2.78
CA GLY A 83 5.05 -0.54 1.63
C GLY A 83 6.32 -0.08 0.96
N ALA A 84 6.19 0.93 0.11
CA ALA A 84 7.28 1.40 -0.71
C ALA A 84 7.32 2.93 -0.77
N LEU A 85 8.56 3.44 -0.87
CA LEU A 85 8.84 4.83 -1.16
C LEU A 85 8.95 4.99 -2.67
N LEU A 86 8.20 5.94 -3.21
CA LEU A 86 8.23 6.35 -4.59
C LEU A 86 8.91 7.71 -4.72
N ILE A 87 9.74 7.87 -5.76
CA ILE A 87 10.26 9.16 -6.22
C ILE A 87 9.80 9.32 -7.67
N GLY A 88 8.89 10.26 -7.90
CA GLY A 88 8.11 10.27 -9.14
C GLY A 88 7.32 8.95 -9.30
N PRO A 89 7.32 8.31 -10.49
CA PRO A 89 6.60 7.06 -10.73
C PRO A 89 7.36 5.81 -10.28
N ALA A 90 8.62 5.93 -9.85
CA ALA A 90 9.50 4.80 -9.58
C ALA A 90 9.51 4.43 -8.10
N ILE A 91 9.32 3.14 -7.81
CA ILE A 91 9.58 2.57 -6.48
C ILE A 91 11.09 2.49 -6.29
N VAL A 92 11.61 3.13 -5.24
CA VAL A 92 13.06 3.20 -4.97
C VAL A 92 13.49 2.35 -3.78
N GLU A 93 12.64 2.24 -2.75
CA GLU A 93 12.98 1.60 -1.47
C GLU A 93 11.73 1.02 -0.83
N TYR A 94 11.88 -0.04 -0.03
CA TYR A 94 10.81 -0.66 0.72
C TYR A 94 10.93 -0.34 2.22
N TYR A 95 9.80 -0.15 2.89
CA TYR A 95 9.76 0.17 4.31
C TYR A 95 8.69 -0.67 5.01
N SER A 96 9.00 -1.07 6.24
CA SER A 96 8.02 -1.57 7.19
C SER A 96 7.64 -0.45 8.16
N MET A 97 6.37 -0.43 8.53
CA MET A 97 5.79 0.47 9.50
C MET A 97 5.33 -0.36 10.69
N SER A 98 5.73 0.04 11.89
CA SER A 98 5.30 -0.60 13.12
C SER A 98 4.94 0.43 14.17
N LEU A 99 3.88 0.18 14.91
CA LEU A 99 3.47 0.98 16.05
C LEU A 99 3.14 0.03 17.19
N ALA A 100 3.60 0.34 18.39
CA ALA A 100 3.20 -0.35 19.60
C ALA A 100 2.79 0.70 20.63
N GLY A 101 1.63 0.51 21.24
CA GLY A 101 1.10 1.47 22.21
C GLY A 101 0.11 0.84 23.17
N PHE A 102 -0.06 1.46 24.32
CA PHE A 102 -1.11 1.11 25.27
C PHE A 102 -2.38 1.89 24.91
N GLY A 103 -3.52 1.21 24.77
CA GLY A 103 -4.76 1.87 24.40
C GLY A 103 -5.97 0.96 24.40
N PHE A 104 -7.15 1.55 24.63
CA PHE A 104 -8.47 0.90 24.69
C PHE A 104 -9.05 0.56 23.31
N THR A 105 -8.22 0.42 22.28
CA THR A 105 -8.73 0.04 20.95
C THR A 105 -9.16 -1.41 21.03
N PHE A 106 -10.46 -1.67 20.96
CA PHE A 106 -11.01 -3.01 20.98
C PHE A 106 -11.28 -3.49 19.55
N GLY A 107 -10.47 -4.45 19.08
CA GLY A 107 -10.71 -5.14 17.81
C GLY A 107 -9.60 -4.95 16.79
N ALA A 108 -10.00 -5.08 15.52
CA ALA A 108 -9.11 -5.02 14.37
C ALA A 108 -9.55 -3.90 13.42
N GLN A 109 -8.57 -3.12 12.96
CA GLN A 109 -8.75 -2.08 11.96
C GLN A 109 -7.77 -2.32 10.82
N GLU A 110 -8.22 -2.04 9.59
CA GLU A 110 -7.38 -2.03 8.40
C GLU A 110 -7.54 -0.68 7.70
N PHE A 111 -6.43 -0.07 7.28
CA PHE A 111 -6.43 1.20 6.55
C PHE A 111 -5.14 1.35 5.75
N ASN A 112 -5.08 2.38 4.91
CA ASN A 112 -3.89 2.73 4.13
C ASN A 112 -3.34 4.07 4.59
N GLN A 113 -2.04 4.29 4.42
CA GLN A 113 -1.36 5.54 4.74
C GLN A 113 -0.42 5.96 3.61
N ALA A 114 -0.30 7.27 3.40
CA ALA A 114 0.68 7.89 2.55
C ALA A 114 1.34 9.07 3.28
N LEU A 115 2.66 9.15 3.22
CA LEU A 115 3.44 10.32 3.62
C LEU A 115 3.96 11.00 2.36
N PHE A 116 3.49 12.22 2.11
CA PHE A 116 3.96 13.07 1.04
C PHE A 116 5.09 13.95 1.57
N PHE A 117 6.30 13.77 1.03
CA PHE A 117 7.46 14.60 1.37
C PHE A 117 7.48 15.81 0.44
N LEU A 118 7.17 16.99 0.97
CA LEU A 118 7.04 18.22 0.18
C LEU A 118 8.36 18.98 0.02
N THR A 119 9.42 18.51 0.67
CA THR A 119 10.76 19.11 0.58
C THR A 119 11.81 18.01 0.47
N ALA A 120 12.90 18.32 -0.25
CA ALA A 120 13.99 17.38 -0.47
C ALA A 120 14.69 17.03 0.86
N ASP A 121 14.79 18.01 1.77
CA ASP A 121 15.37 17.84 3.10
C ASP A 121 14.58 16.84 3.95
N ALA A 122 13.25 16.89 3.95
CA ALA A 122 12.43 15.93 4.67
C ALA A 122 12.50 14.52 4.07
N LEU A 123 12.48 14.41 2.73
CA LEU A 123 12.67 13.14 2.06
C LEU A 123 14.04 12.53 2.39
N GLN A 124 15.11 13.34 2.33
CA GLN A 124 16.46 12.90 2.63
C GLN A 124 16.57 12.47 4.09
N SER A 125 16.10 13.30 5.02
CA SER A 125 16.12 13.03 6.46
C SER A 125 15.39 11.73 6.81
N PHE A 126 14.24 11.47 6.18
CA PHE A 126 13.52 10.21 6.32
C PHE A 126 14.36 9.01 5.84
N ARG A 127 14.96 9.12 4.65
CA ARG A 127 15.67 8.01 4.01
C ARG A 127 16.97 7.61 4.71
N VAL A 128 17.67 8.58 5.31
CA VAL A 128 18.96 8.36 6.00
C VAL A 128 18.79 7.93 7.46
N ALA A 129 17.59 8.10 8.02
CA ALA A 129 17.31 7.71 9.41
C ALA A 129 17.31 6.17 9.56
N ASP A 130 17.98 5.69 10.60
CA ASP A 130 17.90 4.30 11.03
C ASP A 130 16.64 4.09 11.90
N GLY A 131 15.50 3.97 11.23
CA GLY A 131 14.19 3.87 11.88
C GLY A 131 13.57 5.24 12.17
N TRP A 132 12.98 5.87 11.17
CA TRP A 132 12.31 7.16 11.31
C TRP A 132 11.00 7.03 12.11
N GLU A 133 10.74 7.96 13.02
CA GLU A 133 9.52 7.95 13.86
C GLU A 133 8.58 9.09 13.50
N LEU A 134 7.29 8.78 13.34
CA LEU A 134 6.26 9.76 13.04
C LEU A 134 5.93 10.61 14.28
N GLY A 135 6.39 11.86 14.27
CA GLY A 135 6.13 12.82 15.34
C GLY A 135 4.74 13.46 15.29
N VAL A 136 4.36 14.12 16.40
CA VAL A 136 3.10 14.88 16.53
C VAL A 136 2.97 16.03 15.52
N ASP A 137 4.08 16.56 15.03
CA ASP A 137 4.10 17.69 14.10
C ASP A 137 3.90 17.28 12.62
N ALA A 138 3.84 15.97 12.34
CA ALA A 138 3.84 15.44 10.97
C ALA A 138 2.45 15.32 10.30
N ALA A 139 1.33 15.55 11.00
CA ALA A 139 0.00 15.30 10.41
C ALA A 139 -1.14 16.22 10.89
N VAL A 140 -1.99 16.69 9.96
CA VAL A 140 -3.33 16.13 9.66
C VAL A 140 -3.87 16.83 8.39
N ALA A 141 -4.11 16.08 7.31
CA ALA A 141 -5.01 16.51 6.23
C ALA A 141 -6.13 15.47 6.09
N LEU A 142 -7.26 15.73 6.75
CA LEU A 142 -8.49 14.97 6.56
C LEU A 142 -9.47 15.81 5.73
N PRO A 143 -10.08 15.26 4.67
CA PRO A 143 -11.33 15.80 4.17
C PRO A 143 -12.44 15.34 5.12
N ARG A 144 -12.88 16.21 6.03
CA ARG A 144 -14.23 16.06 6.58
C ARG A 144 -15.20 16.31 5.43
N ARG A 145 -16.04 15.31 5.12
CA ARG A 145 -17.19 15.51 4.22
C ARG A 145 -18.01 16.69 4.72
N GLY A 146 -18.05 17.77 3.94
CA GLY A 146 -19.00 18.87 4.11
C GLY A 146 -18.49 20.22 4.60
N VAL A 147 -17.17 20.48 4.69
CA VAL A 147 -16.70 21.83 5.02
C VAL A 147 -15.65 22.30 4.01
N ALA A 148 -16.03 23.28 3.19
CA ALA A 148 -15.10 24.18 2.54
C ALA A 148 -14.44 25.05 3.63
N ALA A 149 -13.47 24.47 4.35
CA ALA A 149 -12.69 25.20 5.33
C ALA A 149 -11.45 25.74 4.61
N GLY A 150 -11.41 27.05 4.41
CA GLY A 150 -10.27 27.76 3.86
C GLY A 150 -8.97 27.32 4.53
N LEU A 151 -7.99 26.99 3.69
CA LEU A 151 -6.63 26.66 4.09
C LEU A 151 -6.04 27.88 4.82
N SER A 152 -6.11 27.88 6.15
CA SER A 152 -5.45 28.89 6.96
C SER A 152 -3.93 28.80 6.75
N SER A 153 -3.30 29.94 6.49
CA SER A 153 -1.91 30.13 6.06
C SER A 153 -0.83 29.56 6.99
N GLY A 154 -1.18 29.04 8.17
CA GLY A 154 -0.28 28.36 9.10
C GLY A 154 -0.12 26.85 8.90
N GLN A 155 -0.95 26.20 8.08
CA GLN A 155 -0.84 24.76 7.77
C GLN A 155 -0.07 24.48 6.46
N ILE A 156 0.31 25.52 5.72
CA ILE A 156 0.78 25.44 4.33
C ILE A 156 2.27 25.00 4.22
N ASN A 157 3.01 24.93 5.32
CA ASN A 157 4.47 24.72 5.29
C ASN A 157 4.97 23.50 6.08
N ARG A 158 4.16 22.44 6.21
CA ARG A 158 4.65 21.19 6.80
C ARG A 158 5.47 20.44 5.75
N PRO A 159 6.73 20.08 6.03
CA PRO A 159 7.61 19.46 5.05
C PRO A 159 7.22 17.99 4.74
N ILE A 160 6.35 17.40 5.58
CA ILE A 160 5.73 16.10 5.38
C ILE A 160 4.23 16.25 5.62
N GLN A 161 3.41 15.69 4.73
CA GLN A 161 1.96 15.65 4.85
C GLN A 161 1.46 14.21 4.86
N GLU A 162 0.81 13.81 5.95
CA GLU A 162 0.19 12.49 6.09
C GLU A 162 -1.26 12.48 5.58
N VAL A 163 -1.60 11.41 4.85
CA VAL A 163 -2.97 11.08 4.46
C VAL A 163 -3.28 9.63 4.83
N VAL A 164 -4.43 9.41 5.47
CA VAL A 164 -4.95 8.08 5.84
C VAL A 164 -6.32 7.88 5.19
N TRP A 165 -6.52 6.73 4.54
CA TRP A 165 -7.77 6.42 3.82
C TRP A 165 -8.12 4.94 3.87
N GLY A 166 -9.30 4.61 3.33
CA GLY A 166 -9.74 3.22 3.18
C GLY A 166 -10.01 2.51 4.51
N GLN A 167 -10.38 3.25 5.56
CA GLN A 167 -10.57 2.68 6.90
C GLN A 167 -11.67 1.62 6.94
N ARG A 168 -11.39 0.50 7.59
CA ARG A 168 -12.29 -0.63 7.85
C ARG A 168 -12.16 -1.07 9.31
N GLY A 169 -13.26 -1.47 9.95
CA GLY A 169 -13.28 -1.99 11.33
C GLY A 169 -13.97 -1.07 12.34
N LEU A 170 -13.87 -1.41 13.63
CA LEU A 170 -14.39 -0.59 14.74
C LEU A 170 -13.50 0.64 14.93
N ILE A 171 -13.95 1.77 14.40
CA ILE A 171 -13.18 3.02 14.27
C ILE A 171 -13.20 3.76 15.62
N ALA A 172 -12.10 3.66 16.37
CA ALA A 172 -11.89 4.47 17.57
C ALA A 172 -10.92 5.63 17.30
N ASP A 173 -9.79 5.36 16.63
CA ASP A 173 -8.78 6.34 16.23
C ASP A 173 -7.75 5.70 15.28
N ALA A 174 -7.46 6.34 14.15
CA ALA A 174 -6.43 5.92 13.19
C ALA A 174 -5.06 6.58 13.45
N SER A 175 -4.86 7.21 14.61
CA SER A 175 -3.59 7.85 14.98
C SER A 175 -2.41 6.88 14.85
N LEU A 176 -1.37 7.37 14.18
CA LEU A 176 -0.11 6.69 13.92
C LEU A 176 1.10 7.39 14.55
N VAL A 177 0.86 8.41 15.39
CA VAL A 177 1.93 9.10 16.11
C VAL A 177 2.76 8.07 16.91
N GLY A 178 4.08 8.16 16.79
CA GLY A 178 5.03 7.21 17.36
C GLY A 178 5.30 5.98 16.50
N ALA A 179 4.71 5.88 15.30
CA ALA A 179 4.99 4.78 14.39
C ALA A 179 6.42 4.88 13.86
N LYS A 180 7.13 3.75 13.86
CA LYS A 180 8.48 3.60 13.34
C LYS A 180 8.46 3.03 11.94
N TYR A 181 9.23 3.66 11.06
CA TYR A 181 9.41 3.32 9.66
C TYR A 181 10.83 2.86 9.47
N SER A 182 11.01 1.57 9.18
CA SER A 182 12.31 0.93 9.02
C SER A 182 12.48 0.46 7.59
N ARG A 183 13.65 0.71 7.01
CA ARG A 183 13.96 0.23 5.66
C ARG A 183 14.02 -1.31 5.68
N ILE A 184 13.38 -1.94 4.69
CA ILE A 184 13.44 -3.38 4.50
C ILE A 184 14.71 -3.70 3.69
N ILE A 185 15.61 -4.48 4.27
CA ILE A 185 16.81 -5.01 3.62
C ILE A 185 16.57 -6.52 3.45
N ARG A 186 16.45 -6.99 2.20
CA ARG A 186 16.25 -8.40 1.85
C ARG A 186 17.29 -8.83 0.81
#